data_AF-A0A959DH39-F1
#
_entry.id   AF-A0A959DH39-F1
#
_cell.length_a   1.000
_cell.length_b   1.000
_cell.length_c   1.000
_cell.angle_alpha   90.00
_cell.angle_beta   90.00
_cell.angle_gamma   90.00
#
_symmetry.space_group_name_H-M   'P 1'
#
loop_
_entity.id
_entity.type
_entity.pdbx_description
1 polymer ?
#
loop_
_entity_poly.entity_id
_entity_poly.type
_entity_poly.pdbx_seq_one_letter_code
_entity_poly.pdbx_strand_id
1 'polypeptide(L)'
;FGGQEIYHATHQFFLTKRSLYILLDDTKKDNKTVQDEGFKYWLEVIDLLGGHSPVLIFQNEKAGIDIAGIKGRFDNVEGRYRGNLEQPDAATEIKDAIPFYVRQLPHIGQALPKKWINIRKEIEELAKSTAYISQDGYYDIYKKHLEFDRVKALRLSRYLHDLGVFLHFQDDALLRYTVILQNTWATEAVFKILDDEVVKGKLGRFDETDCQRLWADTVYADKHPELLQLMVKFEIAYKLADTAPPVWLAPQLLQPSKPEGLEGWEMPGDLELRYHYDFLPKGLVNRLMVRKHRHVQQPELGWKNGVLFELGSTQLLVQLSVKGDEIILRTRGPQCKELVSIISADLDALNDSFSGLSEKVTKKIPCICEVCSKSTTPEFYDYEELIRRRGLNKATIECRASFADVPVIALLEGFQADKDKAGGLPEVKREKPTGKKAFFSYSKQDREFLQQFLGHLIGLQEGGKISPWEDQQILPGGEWDEEIRNELATADIIFLLVSSDFLNTKYIREVEIKEAMKRHDNGDARVIPIILRSCNWKGMPFGKLNGLPRNGEPVASFPDRDQAWTEVVKEIEALIELKSNE
;
A
#
# COMPACT_ATOMS: atom_id res chain seq x y z
N PHE A 1 -11.04 -23.29 7.63
CA PHE A 1 -10.39 -23.26 6.31
C PHE A 1 -9.20 -24.18 6.38
N GLY A 2 -9.14 -25.24 5.56
CA GLY A 2 -7.96 -26.11 5.54
C GLY A 2 -6.79 -25.31 5.02
N GLY A 3 -5.66 -25.32 5.72
CA GLY A 3 -4.42 -24.61 5.38
C GLY A 3 -3.77 -25.11 4.10
N GLN A 4 -4.52 -25.18 3.00
CA GLN A 4 -4.04 -25.47 1.67
C GLN A 4 -3.23 -24.25 1.22
N GLU A 5 -1.90 -24.39 1.30
CA GLU A 5 -0.87 -23.42 0.96
C GLU A 5 -0.81 -23.02 -0.52
N ILE A 6 -1.92 -23.04 -1.27
CA ILE A 6 -1.75 -22.96 -2.73
C ILE A 6 -1.57 -21.49 -3.18
N TYR A 7 -2.34 -20.54 -2.61
CA TYR A 7 -2.33 -19.15 -3.09
C TYR A 7 -2.45 -18.10 -1.97
N HIS A 8 -1.31 -17.60 -1.48
CA HIS A 8 -1.25 -16.66 -0.36
C HIS A 8 -2.00 -15.33 -0.59
N ALA A 9 -2.11 -14.88 -1.84
CA ALA A 9 -2.92 -13.71 -2.19
C ALA A 9 -4.41 -13.89 -1.84
N THR A 10 -4.89 -15.14 -1.78
CA THR A 10 -6.29 -15.44 -1.44
C THR A 10 -6.59 -15.36 0.05
N HIS A 11 -5.58 -15.24 0.93
CA HIS A 11 -5.82 -15.09 2.37
C HIS A 11 -6.63 -13.83 2.69
N GLN A 12 -6.56 -12.81 1.83
CA GLN A 12 -7.35 -11.58 1.94
C GLN A 12 -8.85 -11.79 1.80
N PHE A 13 -9.31 -12.90 1.21
CA PHE A 13 -10.74 -13.24 1.17
C PHE A 13 -11.28 -13.71 2.54
N PHE A 14 -10.40 -14.13 3.45
CA PHE A 14 -10.78 -14.85 4.66
C PHE A 14 -10.36 -14.15 5.95
N LEU A 15 -9.25 -13.42 5.93
CA LEU A 15 -8.73 -12.73 7.10
C LEU A 15 -9.28 -11.31 7.16
N THR A 16 -10.14 -11.05 8.13
CA THR A 16 -10.79 -9.76 8.34
C THR A 16 -10.63 -9.31 9.80
N LYS A 17 -10.64 -8.00 9.99
CA LYS A 17 -10.57 -7.40 11.33
C LYS A 17 -11.80 -7.76 12.17
N ARG A 18 -11.67 -7.67 13.50
CA ARG A 18 -12.76 -7.93 14.46
C ARG A 18 -13.25 -9.39 14.45
N SER A 19 -12.34 -10.31 14.18
CA SER A 19 -12.60 -11.75 14.17
C SER A 19 -12.09 -12.39 15.47
N LEU A 20 -12.48 -13.63 15.74
CA LEU A 20 -11.77 -14.51 16.68
C LEU A 20 -11.08 -15.58 15.85
N TYR A 21 -9.76 -15.65 15.93
CA TYR A 21 -8.99 -16.64 15.21
C TYR A 21 -8.73 -17.86 16.07
N ILE A 22 -8.86 -19.04 15.48
CA ILE A 22 -8.48 -20.30 16.12
C ILE A 22 -7.40 -20.93 15.26
N LEU A 23 -6.18 -20.95 15.76
CA LEU A 23 -5.07 -21.61 15.10
C LEU A 23 -4.98 -23.05 15.60
N LEU A 24 -5.17 -23.99 14.68
CA LEU A 24 -5.06 -25.42 14.94
C LEU A 24 -3.63 -25.88 14.62
N ASP A 25 -2.97 -26.40 15.65
CA ASP A 25 -1.67 -27.06 15.55
C ASP A 25 -1.86 -28.58 15.56
N ASP A 26 -1.47 -29.28 14.49
CA ASP A 26 -1.57 -30.73 14.39
C ASP A 26 -0.20 -31.40 14.53
N THR A 27 0.06 -31.95 15.72
CA THR A 27 1.34 -32.57 16.06
C THR A 27 1.43 -34.06 15.67
N LYS A 28 0.43 -34.59 14.96
CA LYS A 28 0.33 -36.01 14.55
C LYS A 28 1.46 -36.53 13.67
N LYS A 29 2.00 -35.70 12.77
CA LYS A 29 2.83 -36.19 11.64
C LYS A 29 4.32 -35.85 11.75
N ASP A 30 4.71 -34.83 12.50
CA ASP A 30 6.13 -34.49 12.70
C ASP A 30 6.31 -33.75 14.05
N ASN A 31 7.29 -34.15 14.85
CA ASN A 31 7.47 -33.69 16.23
C ASN A 31 8.17 -32.31 16.32
N LYS A 32 7.97 -31.43 15.35
CA LYS A 32 8.72 -30.16 15.22
C LYS A 32 8.06 -29.02 16.01
N THR A 33 8.23 -29.12 17.31
CA THR A 33 8.15 -28.02 18.29
C THR A 33 8.66 -26.69 17.75
N VAL A 34 7.84 -25.63 17.78
CA VAL A 34 8.22 -24.19 17.61
C VAL A 34 8.94 -23.84 16.29
N GLN A 35 9.32 -24.80 15.45
CA GLN A 35 10.07 -24.61 14.20
C GLN A 35 9.25 -24.97 12.97
N ASP A 36 7.97 -25.37 13.13
CA ASP A 36 7.07 -25.42 11.98
C ASP A 36 6.91 -24.00 11.42
N GLU A 37 7.59 -23.77 10.29
CA GLU A 37 7.52 -22.53 9.54
C GLU A 37 6.07 -22.21 9.17
N GLY A 38 5.21 -23.22 8.97
CA GLY A 38 3.78 -23.05 8.72
C GLY A 38 3.04 -22.46 9.92
N PHE A 39 3.23 -23.01 11.13
CA PHE A 39 2.59 -22.51 12.34
C PHE A 39 3.01 -21.07 12.66
N LYS A 40 4.31 -20.78 12.61
CA LYS A 40 4.85 -19.42 12.80
C LYS A 40 4.33 -18.45 11.75
N TYR A 41 4.30 -18.88 10.49
CA TYR A 41 3.76 -18.10 9.39
C TYR A 41 2.30 -17.73 9.64
N TRP A 42 1.46 -18.67 10.10
CA TRP A 42 0.06 -18.36 10.38
C TRP A 42 -0.12 -17.38 11.54
N LEU A 43 0.69 -17.45 12.60
CA LEU A 43 0.64 -16.44 13.68
C LEU A 43 0.95 -15.04 13.14
N GLU A 44 2.01 -14.90 12.35
CA GLU A 44 2.38 -13.62 11.72
C GLU A 44 1.29 -13.14 10.75
N VAL A 45 0.78 -14.02 9.90
CA VAL A 45 -0.29 -13.68 8.94
C VAL A 45 -1.58 -13.24 9.65
N ILE A 46 -1.96 -13.92 10.73
CA ILE A 46 -3.14 -13.55 11.53
C ILE A 46 -2.92 -12.21 12.22
N ASP A 47 -1.74 -11.97 12.78
CA ASP A 47 -1.39 -10.69 13.42
C ASP A 47 -1.47 -9.53 12.40
N LEU A 48 -0.82 -9.71 11.23
CA LEU A 48 -0.73 -8.71 10.18
C LEU A 48 -2.08 -8.42 9.47
N LEU A 49 -2.83 -9.47 9.10
CA LEU A 49 -4.09 -9.32 8.33
C LEU A 49 -5.34 -9.27 9.21
N GLY A 50 -5.31 -9.92 10.38
CA GLY A 50 -6.42 -9.94 11.33
C GLY A 50 -6.58 -8.63 12.11
N GLY A 51 -5.65 -7.68 11.96
CA GLY A 51 -5.70 -6.39 12.65
C GLY A 51 -5.70 -6.55 14.16
N HIS A 52 -4.81 -7.41 14.66
CA HIS A 52 -4.65 -7.69 16.09
C HIS A 52 -5.90 -8.27 16.78
N SER A 53 -6.69 -9.02 16.01
CA SER A 53 -7.81 -9.80 16.54
C SER A 53 -7.33 -10.89 17.50
N PRO A 54 -8.12 -11.25 18.53
CA PRO A 54 -7.75 -12.29 19.48
C PRO A 54 -7.54 -13.65 18.81
N VAL A 55 -6.51 -14.37 19.26
CA VAL A 55 -6.11 -15.68 18.75
C VAL A 55 -6.15 -16.72 19.86
N LEU A 56 -6.85 -17.83 19.61
CA LEU A 56 -6.81 -19.03 20.43
C LEU A 56 -5.99 -20.10 19.71
N ILE A 57 -5.10 -20.76 20.43
CA ILE A 57 -4.34 -21.89 19.90
C ILE A 57 -4.99 -23.17 20.39
N PHE A 58 -5.36 -24.07 19.48
CA PHE A 58 -5.75 -25.43 19.80
C PHE A 58 -4.65 -26.39 19.37
N GLN A 59 -4.12 -27.15 20.32
CA GLN A 59 -3.11 -28.16 20.04
C GLN A 59 -3.72 -29.55 20.00
N ASN A 60 -3.63 -30.19 18.84
CA ASN A 60 -4.05 -31.57 18.67
C ASN A 60 -2.95 -32.54 19.14
N GLU A 61 -3.34 -33.54 19.93
CA GLU A 61 -2.59 -34.70 20.41
C GLU A 61 -1.61 -34.52 21.56
N LYS A 62 -0.36 -34.05 21.38
CA LYS A 62 0.61 -33.87 22.49
C LYS A 62 1.95 -33.29 22.02
N ALA A 63 2.06 -31.97 21.90
CA ALA A 63 3.34 -31.29 22.03
C ALA A 63 3.22 -30.01 22.87
N GLY A 64 4.28 -29.66 23.58
CA GLY A 64 4.37 -28.40 24.31
C GLY A 64 4.85 -27.29 23.37
N ILE A 65 3.98 -26.34 23.05
CA ILE A 65 4.40 -25.05 22.49
C ILE A 65 4.77 -24.10 23.65
N ASP A 66 5.83 -23.33 23.47
CA ASP A 66 6.19 -22.23 24.35
C ASP A 66 5.21 -21.06 24.19
N ILE A 67 4.11 -21.13 24.94
CA ILE A 67 3.10 -20.07 24.97
C ILE A 67 3.63 -18.80 25.59
N ALA A 68 4.59 -18.88 26.53
CA ALA A 68 5.14 -17.69 27.14
C ALA A 68 5.94 -16.88 26.11
N GLY A 69 6.80 -17.55 25.33
CA GLY A 69 7.52 -16.93 24.21
C GLY A 69 6.58 -16.41 23.12
N ILE A 70 5.54 -17.18 22.75
CA ILE A 70 4.55 -16.74 21.77
C ILE A 70 3.80 -15.50 22.26
N LYS A 71 3.25 -15.50 23.48
CA LYS A 71 2.53 -14.35 24.05
C LYS A 71 3.43 -13.13 24.23
N GLY A 72 4.74 -13.35 24.42
CA GLY A 72 5.72 -12.26 24.45
C GLY A 72 5.89 -11.56 23.10
N ARG A 73 5.67 -12.25 21.98
CA ARG A 73 5.75 -11.69 20.61
C ARG A 73 4.38 -11.33 20.02
N PHE A 74 3.34 -12.07 20.39
CA PHE A 74 1.97 -11.96 19.92
C PHE A 74 1.05 -11.87 21.14
N ASP A 75 0.90 -10.67 21.69
CA ASP A 75 0.09 -10.41 22.88
C ASP A 75 -1.42 -10.60 22.64
N ASN A 76 -1.88 -10.58 21.39
CA ASN A 76 -3.22 -10.99 20.96
C ASN A 76 -3.49 -12.50 21.06
N VAL A 77 -2.49 -13.32 21.42
CA VAL A 77 -2.70 -14.74 21.73
C VAL A 77 -3.29 -14.86 23.14
N GLU A 78 -4.59 -15.08 23.19
CA GLU A 78 -5.37 -15.05 24.43
C GLU A 78 -5.30 -16.36 25.22
N GLY A 79 -5.36 -17.49 24.52
CA GLY A 79 -5.50 -18.79 25.17
C GLY A 79 -4.85 -19.95 24.41
N ARG A 80 -4.43 -20.96 25.18
CA ARG A 80 -4.02 -22.27 24.66
C ARG A 80 -4.98 -23.33 25.18
N TYR A 81 -5.44 -24.15 24.26
CA TYR A 81 -6.25 -25.33 24.51
C TYR A 81 -5.55 -26.54 23.91
N ARG A 82 -5.84 -27.73 24.44
CA ARG A 82 -5.21 -28.97 24.02
C ARG A 82 -6.19 -30.12 24.10
N GLY A 83 -6.08 -31.06 23.17
CA GLY A 83 -6.87 -32.28 23.20
C GLY A 83 -6.50 -33.20 22.05
N ASN A 84 -6.95 -34.46 22.08
CA ASN A 84 -6.88 -35.33 20.91
C ASN A 84 -8.23 -35.26 20.20
N LEU A 85 -8.29 -34.62 19.03
CA LEU A 85 -9.51 -34.47 18.24
C LEU A 85 -10.13 -35.78 17.74
N GLU A 86 -9.46 -36.93 17.90
CA GLU A 86 -10.09 -38.26 17.74
C GLU A 86 -11.07 -38.57 18.87
N GLN A 87 -10.95 -37.89 20.02
CA GLN A 87 -11.87 -38.02 21.13
C GLN A 87 -12.97 -36.95 21.01
N PRO A 88 -14.25 -37.32 21.11
CA PRO A 88 -15.39 -36.42 20.84
C PRO A 88 -15.42 -35.18 21.75
N ASP A 89 -14.89 -35.29 22.98
CA ASP A 89 -14.94 -34.23 23.97
C ASP A 89 -13.65 -33.39 24.07
N ALA A 90 -12.64 -33.67 23.23
CA ALA A 90 -11.33 -33.03 23.31
C ALA A 90 -11.33 -31.52 23.03
N ALA A 91 -12.36 -31.01 22.34
CA ALA A 91 -12.51 -29.59 22.04
C ALA A 91 -13.51 -28.87 22.97
N THR A 92 -13.98 -29.51 24.05
CA THR A 92 -15.00 -28.92 24.93
C THR A 92 -14.51 -27.63 25.58
N GLU A 93 -13.29 -27.60 26.10
CA GLU A 93 -12.73 -26.41 26.76
C GLU A 93 -12.64 -25.20 25.83
N ILE A 94 -12.17 -25.39 24.59
CA ILE A 94 -12.09 -24.29 23.63
C ILE A 94 -13.49 -23.87 23.16
N LYS A 95 -14.40 -24.83 22.98
CA LYS A 95 -15.79 -24.57 22.60
C LYS A 95 -16.49 -23.68 23.63
N ASP A 96 -16.23 -23.90 24.91
CA ASP A 96 -16.79 -23.11 26.02
C ASP A 96 -16.12 -21.73 26.14
N ALA A 97 -14.85 -21.61 25.72
CA ALA A 97 -14.11 -20.35 25.71
C ALA A 97 -14.48 -19.43 24.54
N ILE A 98 -14.86 -19.97 23.37
CA ILE A 98 -15.23 -19.18 22.19
C ILE A 98 -16.28 -18.10 22.53
N PRO A 99 -17.42 -18.41 23.19
CA PRO A 99 -18.39 -17.39 23.57
C PRO A 99 -17.84 -16.27 24.45
N PHE A 100 -16.85 -16.56 25.31
CA PHE A 100 -16.22 -15.57 26.19
C PHE A 100 -15.43 -14.54 25.37
N TYR A 101 -14.54 -15.00 24.49
CA TYR A 101 -13.74 -14.11 23.66
C TYR A 101 -14.54 -13.39 22.58
N VAL A 102 -15.51 -14.06 21.96
CA VAL A 102 -16.43 -13.42 21.01
C VAL A 102 -17.14 -12.23 21.65
N ARG A 103 -17.60 -12.35 22.91
CA ARG A 103 -18.28 -11.26 23.63
C ARG A 103 -17.39 -10.04 23.90
N GLN A 104 -16.07 -10.20 23.88
CA GLN A 104 -15.12 -9.13 24.12
C GLN A 104 -14.70 -8.39 22.85
N LEU A 105 -15.08 -8.90 21.67
CA LEU A 105 -14.76 -8.23 20.42
C LEU A 105 -15.35 -6.80 20.41
N PRO A 106 -14.61 -5.78 19.96
CA PRO A 106 -15.00 -4.36 20.13
C PRO A 106 -16.35 -3.94 19.53
N HIS A 107 -16.86 -4.73 18.58
CA HIS A 107 -18.13 -4.50 17.91
C HIS A 107 -19.31 -5.20 18.59
N ILE A 108 -19.05 -6.16 19.48
CA ILE A 108 -20.08 -6.89 20.20
C ILE A 108 -20.55 -6.02 21.38
N GLY A 109 -21.88 -5.85 21.49
CA GLY A 109 -22.51 -4.92 22.43
C GLY A 109 -22.81 -3.53 21.84
N GLN A 110 -22.35 -3.22 20.63
CA GLN A 110 -22.74 -1.98 19.96
C GLN A 110 -24.23 -2.00 19.59
N ALA A 111 -24.94 -0.93 19.91
CA ALA A 111 -26.36 -0.80 19.59
C ALA A 111 -26.53 -0.61 18.07
N LEU A 112 -27.04 -1.63 17.40
CA LEU A 112 -27.40 -1.58 15.98
C LEU A 112 -28.91 -1.39 15.83
N PRO A 113 -29.37 -0.70 14.76
CA PRO A 113 -30.79 -0.63 14.46
C PRO A 113 -31.39 -2.04 14.34
N LYS A 114 -32.44 -2.34 15.11
CA LYS A 114 -33.09 -3.68 15.13
C LYS A 114 -33.42 -4.20 13.73
N LYS A 115 -33.79 -3.30 12.82
CA LYS A 115 -34.14 -3.62 11.43
C LYS A 115 -32.96 -4.15 10.59
N TRP A 116 -31.71 -3.84 10.95
CA TRP A 116 -30.53 -4.37 10.26
C TRP A 116 -30.42 -5.89 10.41
N ILE A 117 -30.87 -6.44 11.53
CA ILE A 117 -30.88 -7.89 11.79
C ILE A 117 -31.83 -8.59 10.81
N ASN A 118 -32.99 -7.99 10.51
CA ASN A 118 -33.95 -8.58 9.58
C ASN A 118 -33.41 -8.61 8.14
N ILE A 119 -32.77 -7.51 7.71
CA ILE A 119 -32.09 -7.44 6.41
C ILE A 119 -31.00 -8.51 6.33
N ARG A 120 -30.15 -8.61 7.35
CA ARG A 120 -29.08 -9.61 7.42
C ARG A 120 -29.65 -11.04 7.33
N LYS A 121 -30.69 -11.37 8.10
CA LYS A 121 -31.32 -12.69 8.08
C LYS A 121 -31.88 -13.05 6.70
N GLU A 122 -32.53 -12.11 6.03
CA GLU A 122 -33.05 -12.35 4.67
C GLU A 122 -31.92 -12.59 3.67
N ILE A 123 -30.81 -11.85 3.79
CA ILE A 123 -29.62 -12.06 2.97
C ILE A 123 -28.97 -13.42 3.26
N GLU A 124 -28.82 -13.80 4.53
CA GLU A 124 -28.25 -15.10 4.93
C GLU A 124 -29.13 -16.28 4.46
N GLU A 125 -30.45 -16.12 4.46
CA GLU A 125 -31.36 -17.13 3.91
C GLU A 125 -31.22 -17.24 2.39
N LEU A 126 -31.19 -16.10 1.69
CA LEU A 126 -31.01 -16.05 0.24
C LEU A 126 -29.66 -16.64 -0.18
N ALA A 127 -28.61 -16.39 0.61
CA ALA A 127 -27.26 -16.90 0.40
C ALA A 127 -27.18 -18.44 0.42
N LYS A 128 -28.20 -19.17 0.90
CA LYS A 128 -28.21 -20.64 0.88
C LYS A 128 -28.42 -21.21 -0.52
N SER A 129 -29.10 -20.48 -1.40
CA SER A 129 -29.44 -20.93 -2.76
C SER A 129 -28.92 -20.01 -3.86
N THR A 130 -28.50 -18.79 -3.50
CA THR A 130 -28.10 -17.75 -4.45
C THR A 130 -26.70 -17.27 -4.15
N ALA A 131 -25.78 -17.42 -5.11
CA ALA A 131 -24.38 -17.07 -4.94
C ALA A 131 -24.12 -15.55 -4.90
N TYR A 132 -24.88 -14.79 -5.69
CA TYR A 132 -24.75 -13.34 -5.80
C TYR A 132 -26.09 -12.69 -6.18
N ILE A 133 -26.21 -11.40 -5.90
CA ILE A 133 -27.33 -10.55 -6.34
C ILE A 133 -26.79 -9.24 -6.93
N SER A 134 -27.62 -8.54 -7.70
CA SER A 134 -27.29 -7.18 -8.12
C SER A 134 -27.38 -6.21 -6.94
N GLN A 135 -26.73 -5.04 -7.06
CA GLN A 135 -26.87 -3.95 -6.10
C GLN A 135 -28.34 -3.52 -5.94
N ASP A 136 -29.12 -3.52 -7.03
CA ASP A 136 -30.55 -3.22 -6.97
C ASP A 136 -31.33 -4.30 -6.21
N GLY A 137 -30.98 -5.58 -6.39
CA GLY A 137 -31.54 -6.67 -5.60
C GLY A 137 -31.25 -6.51 -4.10
N TYR A 138 -30.06 -6.03 -3.75
CA TYR A 138 -29.74 -5.65 -2.37
C TYR A 138 -30.61 -4.48 -1.89
N TYR A 139 -30.80 -3.45 -2.71
CA TYR A 139 -31.69 -2.32 -2.37
C TYR A 139 -33.14 -2.75 -2.19
N ASP A 140 -33.62 -3.73 -2.95
CA ASP A 140 -34.97 -4.23 -2.81
C ASP A 140 -35.16 -4.99 -1.50
N ILE A 141 -34.16 -5.77 -1.06
CA ILE A 141 -34.16 -6.35 0.29
C ILE A 141 -34.16 -5.23 1.34
N TYR A 142 -33.32 -4.21 1.18
CA TYR A 142 -33.26 -3.07 2.10
C TYR A 142 -34.62 -2.36 2.25
N LYS A 143 -35.28 -2.06 1.13
CA LYS A 143 -36.59 -1.37 1.04
C LYS A 143 -37.71 -2.11 1.78
N LYS A 144 -37.65 -3.44 1.89
CA LYS A 144 -38.65 -4.22 2.63
C LYS A 144 -38.66 -3.91 4.13
N HIS A 145 -37.52 -3.49 4.68
CA HIS A 145 -37.34 -3.29 6.12
C HIS A 145 -37.21 -1.82 6.51
N LEU A 146 -36.63 -0.98 5.64
CA LEU A 146 -36.31 0.43 5.90
C LEU A 146 -36.75 1.32 4.74
N GLU A 147 -37.06 2.59 5.06
CA GLU A 147 -37.24 3.61 4.03
C GLU A 147 -35.96 3.77 3.23
N PHE A 148 -36.09 3.84 1.90
CA PHE A 148 -34.93 3.83 1.01
C PHE A 148 -34.11 5.10 1.15
N ASP A 149 -32.87 4.93 1.59
CA ASP A 149 -31.84 5.95 1.58
C ASP A 149 -30.58 5.28 1.05
N ARG A 150 -30.13 5.67 -0.14
CA ARG A 150 -29.00 5.04 -0.82
C ARG A 150 -27.73 5.10 0.01
N VAL A 151 -27.48 6.22 0.70
CA VAL A 151 -26.27 6.40 1.52
C VAL A 151 -26.31 5.48 2.72
N LYS A 152 -27.47 5.39 3.40
CA LYS A 152 -27.63 4.47 4.54
C LYS A 152 -27.60 3.00 4.13
N ALA A 153 -28.17 2.65 2.98
CA ALA A 153 -28.13 1.30 2.43
C ALA A 153 -26.68 0.88 2.11
N LEU A 154 -25.93 1.72 1.42
CA LEU A 154 -24.51 1.46 1.14
C LEU A 154 -23.65 1.40 2.40
N ARG A 155 -23.95 2.23 3.41
CA ARG A 155 -23.28 2.16 4.73
C ARG A 155 -23.54 0.83 5.44
N LEU A 156 -24.78 0.34 5.45
CA LEU A 156 -25.11 -0.99 5.97
C LEU A 156 -24.41 -2.08 5.17
N SER A 157 -24.39 -1.95 3.85
CA SER A 157 -23.74 -2.92 2.98
C SER A 157 -22.24 -3.04 3.26
N ARG A 158 -21.55 -1.91 3.46
CA ARG A 158 -20.13 -1.88 3.86
C ARG A 158 -19.93 -2.53 5.23
N TYR A 159 -20.81 -2.24 6.18
CA TYR A 159 -20.76 -2.88 7.50
C TYR A 159 -20.92 -4.41 7.42
N LEU A 160 -21.85 -4.92 6.60
CA LEU A 160 -22.04 -6.37 6.41
C LEU A 160 -20.87 -7.01 5.64
N HIS A 161 -20.25 -6.27 4.72
CA HIS A 161 -19.01 -6.68 4.07
C HIS A 161 -17.86 -6.85 5.06
N ASP A 162 -17.65 -5.87 5.93
CA ASP A 162 -16.61 -5.90 6.95
C ASP A 162 -16.81 -7.03 7.97
N LEU A 163 -18.07 -7.43 8.21
CA LEU A 163 -18.43 -8.57 9.05
C LEU A 163 -18.28 -9.94 8.34
N GLY A 164 -17.93 -9.95 7.05
CA GLY A 164 -17.81 -11.17 6.26
C GLY A 164 -19.16 -11.85 5.93
N VAL A 165 -20.28 -11.14 6.04
CA VAL A 165 -21.61 -11.69 5.69
C VAL A 165 -21.73 -11.90 4.17
N PHE A 166 -21.14 -11.00 3.38
CA PHE A 166 -21.03 -11.08 1.93
C PHE A 166 -19.89 -10.19 1.44
N LEU A 167 -19.54 -10.24 0.15
CA LEU A 167 -18.58 -9.30 -0.46
C LEU A 167 -19.30 -8.25 -1.31
N HIS A 168 -18.98 -6.97 -1.10
CA HIS A 168 -19.50 -5.88 -1.93
C HIS A 168 -18.48 -4.73 -2.03
N PHE A 169 -17.89 -4.60 -3.21
CA PHE A 169 -16.78 -3.68 -3.46
C PHE A 169 -17.28 -2.37 -4.06
N GLN A 170 -17.81 -1.50 -3.20
CA GLN A 170 -18.51 -0.26 -3.60
C GLN A 170 -17.63 0.74 -4.35
N ASP A 171 -16.32 0.72 -4.09
CA ASP A 171 -15.36 1.67 -4.64
C ASP A 171 -14.76 1.18 -5.99
N ASP A 172 -15.15 -0.02 -6.45
CA ASP A 172 -14.73 -0.57 -7.75
C ASP A 172 -15.77 -0.26 -8.84
N ALA A 173 -15.32 0.12 -10.04
CA ALA A 173 -16.21 0.58 -11.11
C ALA A 173 -17.18 -0.51 -11.62
N LEU A 174 -16.76 -1.77 -11.62
CA LEU A 174 -17.55 -2.90 -12.10
C LEU A 174 -18.18 -3.67 -10.94
N LEU A 175 -17.38 -4.02 -9.93
CA LEU A 175 -17.82 -4.88 -8.82
C LEU A 175 -18.84 -4.20 -7.91
N ARG A 176 -18.96 -2.86 -7.92
CA ARG A 176 -19.98 -2.15 -7.14
C ARG A 176 -21.42 -2.54 -7.48
N TYR A 177 -21.64 -3.17 -8.64
CA TYR A 177 -22.98 -3.58 -9.07
C TYR A 177 -23.35 -4.99 -8.64
N THR A 178 -22.41 -5.74 -8.04
CA THR A 178 -22.59 -7.14 -7.67
C THR A 178 -22.30 -7.33 -6.18
N VAL A 179 -23.25 -7.94 -5.48
CA VAL A 179 -23.13 -8.35 -4.07
C VAL A 179 -22.97 -9.86 -4.05
N ILE A 180 -21.77 -10.33 -3.72
CA ILE A 180 -21.44 -11.76 -3.68
C ILE A 180 -21.83 -12.32 -2.32
N LEU A 181 -22.94 -13.05 -2.26
CA LEU A 181 -23.52 -13.59 -1.03
C LEU A 181 -22.75 -14.80 -0.49
N GLN A 182 -22.13 -15.58 -1.38
CA GLN A 182 -21.36 -16.76 -1.03
C GLN A 182 -19.87 -16.53 -1.30
N ASN A 183 -19.07 -16.31 -0.26
CA ASN A 183 -17.62 -16.12 -0.43
C ASN A 183 -16.96 -17.36 -1.07
N THR A 184 -17.48 -18.56 -0.80
CA THR A 184 -16.99 -19.82 -1.39
C THR A 184 -17.11 -19.83 -2.91
N TRP A 185 -18.21 -19.30 -3.46
CA TRP A 185 -18.41 -19.18 -4.91
C TRP A 185 -17.31 -18.35 -5.57
N ALA A 186 -16.94 -17.21 -4.97
CA ALA A 186 -15.86 -16.37 -5.47
C ALA A 186 -14.51 -17.08 -5.40
N THR A 187 -14.21 -17.75 -4.28
CA THR A 187 -12.92 -18.42 -4.09
C THR A 187 -12.78 -19.65 -4.98
N GLU A 188 -13.85 -20.42 -5.16
CA GLU A 188 -13.86 -21.57 -6.07
C GLU A 188 -13.68 -21.13 -7.52
N ALA A 189 -14.28 -20.01 -7.94
CA ALA A 189 -14.05 -19.46 -9.27
C ALA A 189 -12.57 -19.14 -9.52
N VAL A 190 -11.92 -18.52 -8.54
CA VAL A 190 -10.49 -18.20 -8.60
C VAL A 190 -9.66 -19.49 -8.63
N PHE A 191 -9.95 -20.47 -7.77
CA PHE A 191 -9.24 -21.76 -7.76
C PHE A 191 -9.40 -22.53 -9.06
N LYS A 192 -10.57 -22.47 -9.72
CA LYS A 192 -10.75 -23.08 -11.04
C LYS A 192 -9.75 -22.58 -12.09
N ILE A 193 -9.35 -21.30 -12.05
CA ILE A 193 -8.31 -20.78 -12.94
C ILE A 193 -6.93 -21.25 -12.49
N LEU A 194 -6.66 -21.12 -11.19
CA LEU A 194 -5.31 -21.31 -10.69
C LEU A 194 -4.88 -22.78 -10.65
N ASP A 195 -5.83 -23.67 -10.39
CA ASP A 195 -5.61 -25.10 -10.30
C ASP A 195 -5.71 -25.82 -11.65
N ASP A 196 -6.13 -25.13 -12.71
CA ASP A 196 -6.23 -25.71 -14.05
C ASP A 196 -4.86 -26.03 -14.66
N GLU A 197 -4.69 -27.27 -15.12
CA GLU A 197 -3.43 -27.76 -15.66
C GLU A 197 -3.05 -27.11 -16.99
N VAL A 198 -4.03 -26.65 -17.79
CA VAL A 198 -3.75 -25.93 -19.04
C VAL A 198 -3.21 -24.53 -18.73
N VAL A 199 -3.84 -23.81 -17.79
CA VAL A 199 -3.35 -22.49 -17.33
C VAL A 199 -1.98 -22.59 -16.68
N LYS A 200 -1.74 -23.61 -15.84
CA LYS A 200 -0.40 -23.91 -15.29
C LYS A 200 0.62 -24.20 -16.38
N GLY A 201 0.27 -25.01 -17.38
CA GLY A 201 1.12 -25.32 -18.53
C GLY A 201 1.45 -24.09 -19.38
N LYS A 202 0.57 -23.08 -19.43
CA LYS A 202 0.79 -21.77 -20.05
C LYS A 202 1.52 -20.77 -19.13
N LEU A 203 2.06 -21.23 -17.99
CA LEU A 203 2.73 -20.41 -16.98
C LEU A 203 1.84 -19.27 -16.47
N GLY A 204 0.58 -19.58 -16.16
CA GLY A 204 -0.39 -18.64 -15.63
C GLY A 204 -1.04 -17.72 -16.65
N ARG A 205 -0.77 -17.91 -17.95
CA ARG A 205 -1.45 -17.17 -19.03
C ARG A 205 -2.79 -17.83 -19.35
N PHE A 206 -3.84 -17.02 -19.39
CA PHE A 206 -5.19 -17.48 -19.75
C PHE A 206 -5.94 -16.38 -20.48
N ASP A 207 -6.93 -16.78 -21.28
CA ASP A 207 -7.75 -15.88 -22.09
C ASP A 207 -9.24 -16.14 -21.88
N GLU A 208 -10.08 -15.48 -22.70
CA GLU A 208 -11.53 -15.63 -22.66
C GLU A 208 -11.99 -17.07 -22.93
N THR A 209 -11.27 -17.84 -23.76
CA THR A 209 -11.62 -19.24 -24.05
C THR A 209 -11.38 -20.14 -22.85
N ASP A 210 -10.31 -19.88 -22.09
CA ASP A 210 -10.06 -20.55 -20.81
C ASP A 210 -11.13 -20.16 -19.78
N CYS A 211 -11.53 -18.90 -19.71
CA CYS A 211 -12.61 -18.44 -18.83
C CYS A 211 -13.94 -19.14 -19.16
N GLN A 212 -14.32 -19.20 -20.44
CA GLN A 212 -15.53 -19.89 -20.88
C GLN A 212 -15.52 -21.39 -20.56
N ARG A 213 -14.37 -22.05 -20.70
CA ARG A 213 -14.20 -23.47 -20.37
C ARG A 213 -14.29 -23.72 -18.86
N LEU A 214 -13.63 -22.91 -18.05
CA LEU A 214 -13.50 -23.12 -16.61
C LEU A 214 -14.71 -22.63 -15.82
N TRP A 215 -15.34 -21.57 -16.30
CA TRP A 215 -16.56 -20.98 -15.76
C TRP A 215 -17.78 -21.27 -16.65
N ALA A 216 -17.79 -22.46 -17.28
CA ALA A 216 -18.89 -22.93 -18.13
C ALA A 216 -20.18 -23.24 -17.35
N ASP A 217 -20.06 -23.49 -16.04
CA ASP A 217 -21.22 -23.75 -15.19
C ASP A 217 -22.14 -22.53 -15.17
N THR A 218 -23.44 -22.79 -15.27
CA THR A 218 -24.52 -21.79 -15.18
C THR A 218 -24.39 -20.83 -14.00
N VAL A 219 -23.77 -21.27 -12.89
CA VAL A 219 -23.53 -20.41 -11.73
C VAL A 219 -22.49 -19.30 -11.96
N TYR A 220 -21.66 -19.39 -13.00
CA TYR A 220 -20.60 -18.43 -13.34
C TYR A 220 -20.76 -17.77 -14.71
N ALA A 221 -21.55 -18.36 -15.63
CA ALA A 221 -21.62 -18.00 -17.04
C ALA A 221 -21.77 -16.49 -17.33
N ASP A 222 -22.60 -15.78 -16.56
CA ASP A 222 -22.88 -14.36 -16.77
C ASP A 222 -22.02 -13.41 -15.90
N LYS A 223 -20.91 -13.92 -15.33
CA LYS A 223 -20.09 -13.20 -14.34
C LYS A 223 -18.60 -13.20 -14.65
N HIS A 224 -18.19 -13.64 -15.85
CA HIS A 224 -16.76 -13.69 -16.21
C HIS A 224 -16.05 -12.33 -16.05
N PRO A 225 -16.63 -11.19 -16.49
CA PRO A 225 -16.00 -9.88 -16.29
C PRO A 225 -15.82 -9.52 -14.81
N GLU A 226 -16.83 -9.79 -13.98
CA GLU A 226 -16.76 -9.56 -12.53
C GLU A 226 -15.73 -10.48 -11.86
N LEU A 227 -15.65 -11.75 -12.25
CA LEU A 227 -14.65 -12.68 -11.71
C LEU A 227 -13.23 -12.29 -12.09
N LEU A 228 -13.00 -11.85 -13.33
CA LEU A 228 -11.71 -11.30 -13.77
C LEU A 228 -11.35 -10.04 -12.98
N GLN A 229 -12.30 -9.11 -12.83
CA GLN A 229 -12.07 -7.90 -12.05
C GLN A 229 -11.83 -8.22 -10.57
N LEU A 230 -12.44 -9.27 -10.04
CA LEU A 230 -12.17 -9.77 -8.70
C LEU A 230 -10.71 -10.24 -8.59
N MET A 231 -10.22 -11.03 -9.53
CA MET A 231 -8.82 -11.46 -9.55
C MET A 231 -7.84 -10.28 -9.64
N VAL A 232 -8.18 -9.24 -10.41
CA VAL A 232 -7.39 -8.00 -10.48
C VAL A 232 -7.42 -7.25 -9.15
N LYS A 233 -8.60 -7.09 -8.55
CA LYS A 233 -8.78 -6.37 -7.29
C LYS A 233 -8.00 -7.01 -6.14
N PHE A 234 -7.93 -8.33 -6.11
CA PHE A 234 -7.17 -9.10 -5.12
C PHE A 234 -5.71 -9.30 -5.50
N GLU A 235 -5.23 -8.60 -6.54
CA GLU A 235 -3.84 -8.61 -6.99
C GLU A 235 -3.34 -10.04 -7.32
N ILE A 236 -4.22 -10.86 -7.90
CA ILE A 236 -3.96 -12.25 -8.29
C ILE A 236 -3.52 -12.34 -9.75
N ALA A 237 -4.15 -11.54 -10.61
CA ALA A 237 -3.87 -11.51 -12.04
C ALA A 237 -3.99 -10.10 -12.61
N TYR A 238 -3.37 -9.87 -13.76
CA TYR A 238 -3.50 -8.63 -14.52
C TYR A 238 -3.60 -8.92 -16.01
N LYS A 239 -4.16 -7.97 -16.77
CA LYS A 239 -4.25 -8.06 -18.22
C LYS A 239 -2.94 -7.64 -18.87
N LEU A 240 -2.40 -8.46 -19.78
CA LEU A 240 -1.20 -8.14 -20.55
C LEU A 240 -1.47 -7.00 -21.54
N ALA A 241 -0.51 -6.08 -21.65
CA ALA A 241 -0.56 -4.98 -22.61
C ALA A 241 -0.53 -5.51 -24.05
N ASP A 242 -1.21 -4.81 -24.96
CA ASP A 242 -1.15 -5.02 -26.42
C ASP A 242 -1.47 -6.44 -26.92
N THR A 243 -2.25 -7.19 -26.14
CA THR A 243 -2.75 -8.53 -26.54
C THR A 243 -4.13 -8.45 -27.19
N ALA A 244 -4.25 -9.05 -28.38
CA ALA A 244 -5.51 -9.23 -29.10
C ALA A 244 -5.59 -10.68 -29.63
N PRO A 245 -6.47 -11.55 -29.07
CA PRO A 245 -7.44 -11.27 -28.01
C PRO A 245 -6.78 -10.96 -26.65
N PRO A 246 -7.54 -10.36 -25.70
CA PRO A 246 -7.04 -10.12 -24.34
C PRO A 246 -6.49 -11.37 -23.67
N VAL A 247 -5.29 -11.27 -23.10
CA VAL A 247 -4.67 -12.30 -22.28
C VAL A 247 -4.42 -11.76 -20.88
N TRP A 248 -4.68 -12.59 -19.86
CA TRP A 248 -4.36 -12.31 -18.48
C TRP A 248 -3.20 -13.19 -18.02
N LEU A 249 -2.44 -12.70 -17.03
CA LEU A 249 -1.36 -13.42 -16.39
C LEU A 249 -1.61 -13.47 -14.88
N ALA A 250 -1.52 -14.67 -14.30
CA ALA A 250 -1.48 -14.90 -12.86
C ALA A 250 -0.02 -15.17 -12.40
N PRO A 251 0.71 -14.18 -11.85
CA PRO A 251 2.16 -14.28 -11.62
C PRO A 251 2.59 -15.43 -10.69
N GLN A 252 1.73 -15.84 -9.78
CA GLN A 252 2.00 -16.96 -8.86
C GLN A 252 2.17 -18.32 -9.56
N LEU A 253 1.71 -18.44 -10.81
CA LEU A 253 1.87 -19.62 -11.65
C LEU A 253 3.07 -19.54 -12.60
N LEU A 254 3.86 -18.45 -12.52
CA LEU A 254 5.11 -18.37 -13.26
C LEU A 254 6.08 -19.46 -12.83
N GLN A 255 7.10 -19.66 -13.67
CA GLN A 255 8.19 -20.58 -13.40
C GLN A 255 8.86 -20.31 -12.04
N PRO A 256 9.35 -21.34 -11.34
CA PRO A 256 9.96 -21.16 -10.02
C PRO A 256 11.36 -20.55 -10.07
N SER A 257 12.11 -20.81 -11.15
CA SER A 257 13.50 -20.39 -11.31
C SER A 257 13.63 -19.07 -12.08
N LYS A 258 14.73 -18.36 -11.85
CA LYS A 258 15.11 -17.17 -12.61
C LYS A 258 15.21 -17.52 -14.11
N PRO A 259 14.56 -16.76 -15.01
CA PRO A 259 14.59 -17.00 -16.45
C PRO A 259 15.99 -16.83 -17.05
N GLU A 260 16.21 -17.50 -18.18
CA GLU A 260 17.36 -17.26 -19.05
C GLU A 260 17.30 -15.83 -19.63
N GLY A 261 18.43 -15.13 -19.69
CA GLY A 261 18.54 -13.73 -20.11
C GLY A 261 18.73 -12.71 -18.98
N LEU A 262 18.68 -13.16 -17.72
CA LEU A 262 18.96 -12.33 -16.54
C LEU A 262 20.28 -12.69 -15.83
N GLU A 263 21.16 -13.47 -16.46
CA GLU A 263 22.42 -13.95 -15.89
C GLU A 263 23.43 -12.82 -15.67
N GLY A 264 23.37 -11.76 -16.49
CA GLY A 264 24.25 -10.59 -16.40
C GLY A 264 23.89 -9.61 -15.27
N TRP A 265 22.84 -9.88 -14.50
CA TRP A 265 22.47 -9.10 -13.32
C TRP A 265 23.38 -9.44 -12.14
N GLU A 266 23.17 -8.73 -11.03
CA GLU A 266 23.89 -8.95 -9.77
C GLU A 266 25.36 -8.51 -9.77
N MET A 267 25.72 -7.61 -10.69
CA MET A 267 27.08 -7.08 -10.82
C MET A 267 27.31 -5.90 -9.85
N PRO A 268 28.56 -5.69 -9.38
CA PRO A 268 28.92 -4.48 -8.63
C PRO A 268 28.72 -3.21 -9.49
N GLY A 269 28.18 -2.15 -8.88
CA GLY A 269 27.95 -0.86 -9.53
C GLY A 269 26.50 -0.58 -9.95
N ASP A 270 25.62 -1.58 -9.87
CA ASP A 270 24.17 -1.36 -10.01
C ASP A 270 23.65 -0.49 -8.85
N LEU A 271 22.71 0.41 -9.11
CA LEU A 271 22.00 1.08 -8.01
C LEU A 271 21.10 0.02 -7.36
N GLU A 272 21.28 -0.16 -6.06
CA GLU A 272 20.63 -1.22 -5.30
C GLU A 272 19.98 -0.66 -4.04
N LEU A 273 18.74 -1.11 -3.80
CA LEU A 273 17.97 -0.87 -2.59
C LEU A 273 17.44 -2.21 -2.09
N ARG A 274 17.61 -2.50 -0.80
CA ARG A 274 17.09 -3.73 -0.18
C ARG A 274 16.03 -3.41 0.86
N TYR A 275 15.00 -4.23 0.90
CA TYR A 275 14.03 -4.28 1.98
C TYR A 275 14.30 -5.55 2.76
N HIS A 276 14.76 -5.42 4.00
CA HIS A 276 15.00 -6.52 4.91
C HIS A 276 13.78 -6.70 5.83
N TYR A 277 13.25 -7.91 5.90
CA TYR A 277 12.03 -8.23 6.63
C TYR A 277 12.31 -9.19 7.79
N ASP A 278 11.86 -8.85 8.98
CA ASP A 278 11.81 -9.80 10.11
C ASP A 278 10.79 -10.92 9.84
N PHE A 279 9.75 -10.59 9.07
CA PHE A 279 8.79 -11.50 8.49
C PHE A 279 8.34 -10.99 7.12
N LEU A 280 8.55 -11.79 6.08
CA LEU A 280 8.12 -11.46 4.72
C LEU A 280 6.80 -12.19 4.38
N PRO A 281 5.67 -11.47 4.21
CA PRO A 281 4.46 -12.05 3.65
C PRO A 281 4.72 -12.68 2.28
N LYS A 282 4.35 -13.96 2.13
CA LYS A 282 4.54 -14.67 0.86
C LYS A 282 3.71 -14.01 -0.25
N GLY A 283 4.30 -13.92 -1.45
CA GLY A 283 3.63 -13.39 -2.65
C GLY A 283 3.68 -11.87 -2.82
N LEU A 284 4.42 -11.12 -1.98
CA LEU A 284 4.58 -9.67 -2.12
C LEU A 284 5.13 -9.24 -3.50
N VAL A 285 6.13 -9.95 -4.03
CA VAL A 285 6.70 -9.67 -5.36
C VAL A 285 5.65 -9.86 -6.47
N ASN A 286 4.82 -10.90 -6.37
CA ASN A 286 3.73 -11.15 -7.32
C ASN A 286 2.67 -10.04 -7.28
N ARG A 287 2.31 -9.58 -6.07
CA ARG A 287 1.38 -8.45 -5.90
C ARG A 287 1.96 -7.16 -6.46
N LEU A 288 3.24 -6.91 -6.23
CA LEU A 288 3.96 -5.76 -6.81
C LEU A 288 3.95 -5.82 -8.34
N MET A 289 4.21 -6.99 -8.92
CA MET A 289 4.11 -7.23 -10.37
C MET A 289 2.70 -6.92 -10.90
N VAL A 290 1.64 -7.32 -10.20
CA VAL A 290 0.25 -6.99 -10.60
C VAL A 290 -0.02 -5.49 -10.53
N ARG A 291 0.36 -4.82 -9.43
CA ARG A 291 0.15 -3.36 -9.27
C ARG A 291 0.93 -2.53 -10.30
N LYS A 292 2.15 -2.95 -10.59
CA LYS A 292 3.08 -2.24 -11.50
C LYS A 292 3.21 -2.89 -12.87
N HIS A 293 2.22 -3.67 -13.30
CA HIS A 293 2.27 -4.42 -14.56
C HIS A 293 2.51 -3.56 -15.80
N ARG A 294 2.14 -2.27 -15.78
CA ARG A 294 2.43 -1.33 -16.88
C ARG A 294 3.93 -1.12 -17.13
N HIS A 295 4.77 -1.40 -16.14
CA HIS A 295 6.22 -1.40 -16.25
C HIS A 295 6.79 -2.78 -16.55
N VAL A 296 5.96 -3.82 -16.71
CA VAL A 296 6.41 -5.19 -17.03
C VAL A 296 6.23 -5.41 -18.53
N GLN A 297 7.22 -4.99 -19.32
CA GLN A 297 7.16 -5.08 -20.78
C GLN A 297 7.47 -6.49 -21.30
N GLN A 298 8.27 -7.26 -20.55
CA GLN A 298 8.67 -8.63 -20.87
C GLN A 298 8.20 -9.61 -19.77
N PRO A 299 6.90 -9.99 -19.73
CA PRO A 299 6.36 -10.85 -18.67
C PRO A 299 7.01 -12.23 -18.57
N GLU A 300 7.63 -12.73 -19.64
CA GLU A 300 8.44 -13.95 -19.68
C GLU A 300 9.72 -13.88 -18.84
N LEU A 301 10.22 -12.68 -18.55
CA LEU A 301 11.34 -12.46 -17.64
C LEU A 301 10.89 -12.42 -16.16
N GLY A 302 9.61 -12.70 -15.88
CA GLY A 302 9.09 -12.90 -14.52
C GLY A 302 9.15 -14.36 -14.05
N TRP A 303 9.29 -14.54 -12.74
CA TRP A 303 9.25 -15.84 -12.07
C TRP A 303 8.67 -15.69 -10.65
N LYS A 304 8.44 -16.80 -9.93
CA LYS A 304 7.78 -16.76 -8.61
C LYS A 304 8.41 -15.81 -7.59
N ASN A 305 9.72 -15.58 -7.71
CA ASN A 305 10.51 -14.83 -6.75
C ASN A 305 11.08 -13.54 -7.34
N GLY A 306 10.70 -13.15 -8.56
CA GLY A 306 11.25 -11.94 -9.17
C GLY A 306 10.60 -11.51 -10.47
N VAL A 307 10.86 -10.26 -10.84
CA VAL A 307 10.27 -9.59 -12.01
C VAL A 307 11.21 -8.49 -12.50
N LEU A 308 11.24 -8.29 -13.82
CA LEU A 308 11.90 -7.16 -14.46
C LEU A 308 10.89 -6.06 -14.76
N PHE A 309 11.13 -4.86 -14.23
CA PHE A 309 10.41 -3.64 -14.56
C PHE A 309 11.23 -2.76 -15.50
N GLU A 310 10.56 -2.01 -16.37
CA GLU A 310 11.17 -1.22 -17.43
C GLU A 310 10.49 0.16 -17.55
N LEU A 311 11.33 1.19 -17.78
CA LEU A 311 10.93 2.55 -18.09
C LEU A 311 11.90 3.13 -19.12
N GLY A 312 11.44 3.22 -20.38
CA GLY A 312 12.33 3.57 -21.50
C GLY A 312 13.44 2.54 -21.65
N SER A 313 14.71 2.99 -21.57
CA SER A 313 15.89 2.12 -21.57
C SER A 313 16.39 1.77 -20.16
N THR A 314 15.67 2.18 -19.11
CA THR A 314 16.01 1.86 -17.71
C THR A 314 15.31 0.58 -17.31
N GLN A 315 16.06 -0.32 -16.68
CA GLN A 315 15.57 -1.60 -16.20
C GLN A 315 15.75 -1.70 -14.68
N LEU A 316 14.82 -2.35 -14.00
CA LEU A 316 14.84 -2.59 -12.56
C LEU A 316 14.44 -4.05 -12.30
N LEU A 317 15.41 -4.84 -11.86
CA LEU A 317 15.19 -6.19 -11.39
C LEU A 317 14.76 -6.17 -9.93
N VAL A 318 13.59 -6.72 -9.64
CA VAL A 318 13.10 -6.95 -8.29
C VAL A 318 13.07 -8.43 -8.02
N GLN A 319 13.73 -8.89 -6.96
CA GLN A 319 13.75 -10.31 -6.61
C GLN A 319 13.89 -10.55 -5.10
N LEU A 320 13.49 -11.73 -4.66
CA LEU A 320 13.76 -12.21 -3.30
C LEU A 320 15.23 -12.59 -3.14
N SER A 321 15.78 -12.37 -1.95
CA SER A 321 17.06 -12.93 -1.54
C SER A 321 17.00 -14.46 -1.53
N VAL A 322 18.17 -15.11 -1.61
CA VAL A 322 18.28 -16.58 -1.49
C VAL A 322 17.72 -17.09 -0.16
N LYS A 323 17.82 -16.28 0.90
CA LYS A 323 17.27 -16.60 2.23
C LYS A 323 15.76 -16.35 2.33
N GLY A 324 15.17 -15.59 1.41
CA GLY A 324 13.75 -15.25 1.42
C GLY A 324 13.35 -14.19 2.45
N ASP A 325 14.32 -13.48 3.01
CA ASP A 325 14.14 -12.43 4.03
C ASP A 325 14.32 -11.00 3.47
N GLU A 326 14.77 -10.85 2.22
CA GLU A 326 14.91 -9.54 1.58
C GLU A 326 14.20 -9.47 0.23
N ILE A 327 13.61 -8.32 -0.09
CA ILE A 327 13.28 -7.92 -1.47
C ILE A 327 14.38 -6.98 -1.94
N ILE A 328 15.06 -7.35 -3.02
CA ILE A 328 16.21 -6.63 -3.59
C ILE A 328 15.76 -5.95 -4.88
N LEU A 329 15.93 -4.63 -4.96
CA LEU A 329 15.71 -3.79 -6.13
C LEU A 329 17.09 -3.43 -6.71
N ARG A 330 17.42 -3.90 -7.91
CA ARG A 330 18.64 -3.50 -8.65
C ARG A 330 18.26 -2.82 -9.94
N THR A 331 18.82 -1.66 -10.25
CA THR A 331 18.50 -0.91 -11.47
C THR A 331 19.72 -0.52 -12.29
N ARG A 332 19.51 -0.43 -13.61
CA ARG A 332 20.48 -0.03 -14.63
C ARG A 332 19.80 0.91 -15.62
N GLY A 333 20.56 1.86 -16.16
CA GLY A 333 20.09 2.78 -17.20
C GLY A 333 20.08 4.26 -16.76
N PRO A 334 19.55 5.16 -17.60
CA PRO A 334 19.65 6.60 -17.36
C PRO A 334 18.71 7.13 -16.27
N GLN A 335 17.56 6.48 -16.04
CA GLN A 335 16.51 6.94 -15.12
C GLN A 335 16.38 6.05 -13.87
N CYS A 336 17.50 5.48 -13.41
CA CYS A 336 17.56 4.55 -12.27
C CYS A 336 16.77 5.03 -11.05
N LYS A 337 16.97 6.29 -10.63
CA LYS A 337 16.29 6.86 -9.46
C LYS A 337 14.79 6.90 -9.62
N GLU A 338 14.32 7.36 -10.78
CA GLU A 338 12.90 7.52 -11.06
C GLU A 338 12.18 6.17 -11.02
N LEU A 339 12.72 5.16 -11.71
CA LEU A 339 12.13 3.82 -11.72
C LEU A 339 12.17 3.17 -10.33
N VAL A 340 13.28 3.31 -9.59
CA VAL A 340 13.35 2.82 -8.20
C VAL A 340 12.33 3.53 -7.32
N SER A 341 12.19 4.86 -7.40
CA SER A 341 11.19 5.61 -6.63
C SER A 341 9.76 5.17 -6.95
N ILE A 342 9.43 4.97 -8.23
CA ILE A 342 8.09 4.52 -8.67
C ILE A 342 7.74 3.14 -8.09
N ILE A 343 8.67 2.19 -8.16
CA ILE A 343 8.44 0.81 -7.72
C ILE A 343 8.52 0.70 -6.19
N SER A 344 9.50 1.35 -5.55
CA SER A 344 9.64 1.35 -4.09
C SER A 344 8.44 2.00 -3.39
N ALA A 345 7.85 3.06 -3.94
CA ALA A 345 6.66 3.68 -3.38
C ALA A 345 5.44 2.73 -3.34
N ASP A 346 5.26 1.88 -4.34
CA ASP A 346 4.19 0.85 -4.29
C ASP A 346 4.56 -0.33 -3.40
N LEU A 347 5.85 -0.68 -3.28
CA LEU A 347 6.28 -1.69 -2.31
C LEU A 347 6.07 -1.20 -0.87
N ASP A 348 6.34 0.07 -0.59
CA ASP A 348 6.02 0.72 0.68
C ASP A 348 4.50 0.68 0.93
N ALA A 349 3.68 1.09 -0.05
CA ALA A 349 2.23 1.04 0.07
C ALA A 349 1.69 -0.39 0.26
N LEU A 350 2.34 -1.40 -0.33
CA LEU A 350 2.03 -2.81 -0.11
C LEU A 350 2.38 -3.22 1.32
N ASN A 351 3.54 -2.82 1.84
CA ASN A 351 3.93 -3.09 3.22
C ASN A 351 2.95 -2.45 4.20
N ASP A 352 2.56 -1.20 3.97
CA ASP A 352 1.60 -0.44 4.80
C ASP A 352 0.19 -1.03 4.77
N SER A 353 -0.14 -1.84 3.76
CA SER A 353 -1.43 -2.54 3.70
C SER A 353 -1.57 -3.63 4.77
N PHE A 354 -0.46 -4.08 5.36
CA PHE A 354 -0.42 -5.02 6.47
C PHE A 354 -0.24 -4.28 7.79
N SER A 355 -1.12 -4.54 8.77
CA SER A 355 -1.05 -3.88 10.07
C SER A 355 0.24 -4.27 10.80
N GLY A 356 1.11 -3.33 11.14
CA GLY A 356 2.34 -3.57 11.91
C GLY A 356 3.53 -4.13 11.12
N LEU A 357 3.40 -4.35 9.81
CA LEU A 357 4.53 -4.81 8.98
C LEU A 357 5.60 -3.73 8.78
N SER A 358 5.20 -2.44 8.79
CA SER A 358 6.11 -1.31 8.67
C SER A 358 7.19 -1.29 9.77
N GLU A 359 6.90 -1.82 10.95
CA GLU A 359 7.85 -1.92 12.07
C GLU A 359 8.80 -3.12 11.94
N LYS A 360 8.48 -4.05 11.04
CA LYS A 360 9.20 -5.31 10.78
C LYS A 360 9.97 -5.28 9.46
N VAL A 361 10.09 -4.11 8.83
CA VAL A 361 10.81 -3.92 7.57
C VAL A 361 11.81 -2.78 7.67
N THR A 362 13.03 -3.00 7.20
CA THR A 362 14.09 -1.99 7.18
C THR A 362 14.66 -1.85 5.77
N LYS A 363 14.83 -0.61 5.30
CA LYS A 363 15.45 -0.34 4.00
C LYS A 363 16.97 -0.22 4.16
N LYS A 364 17.72 -0.87 3.29
CA LYS A 364 19.19 -0.88 3.31
C LYS A 364 19.78 -0.43 1.97
N ILE A 365 20.81 0.41 2.05
CA ILE A 365 21.58 0.90 0.91
C ILE A 365 23.00 0.33 1.00
N PRO A 366 23.57 -0.21 -0.10
CA PRO A 366 24.95 -0.65 -0.11
C PRO A 366 25.92 0.53 -0.05
N CYS A 367 27.05 0.31 0.60
CA CYS A 367 28.16 1.25 0.63
C CYS A 367 28.77 1.43 -0.77
N ILE A 368 29.05 2.68 -1.11
CA ILE A 368 29.63 3.07 -2.40
C ILE A 368 31.14 3.37 -2.33
N CYS A 369 31.82 3.03 -1.22
CA CYS A 369 33.27 3.20 -1.13
C CYS A 369 33.99 2.31 -2.16
N GLU A 370 35.25 2.62 -2.48
CA GLU A 370 36.01 1.92 -3.51
C GLU A 370 36.08 0.40 -3.34
N VAL A 371 36.12 -0.07 -2.09
CA VAL A 371 36.12 -1.51 -1.77
C VAL A 371 34.74 -2.11 -2.00
N CYS A 372 33.68 -1.48 -1.47
CA CYS A 372 32.32 -1.99 -1.55
C CYS A 372 31.73 -1.89 -2.96
N SER A 373 32.05 -0.86 -3.73
CA SER A 373 31.55 -0.67 -5.10
C SER A 373 32.04 -1.75 -6.07
N LYS A 374 33.12 -2.45 -5.73
CA LYS A 374 33.71 -3.58 -6.50
C LYS A 374 33.39 -4.94 -5.86
N SER A 375 32.70 -4.95 -4.72
CA SER A 375 32.38 -6.16 -3.95
C SER A 375 31.00 -6.68 -4.31
N THR A 376 30.84 -8.00 -4.36
CA THR A 376 29.52 -8.64 -4.44
C THR A 376 28.81 -8.71 -3.09
N THR A 377 29.55 -8.44 -2.00
CA THR A 377 29.06 -8.37 -0.62
C THR A 377 29.49 -7.02 -0.02
N PRO A 378 28.88 -5.89 -0.43
CA PRO A 378 29.21 -4.59 0.14
C PRO A 378 28.72 -4.50 1.60
N GLU A 379 29.28 -3.54 2.34
CA GLU A 379 28.69 -3.11 3.61
C GLU A 379 27.33 -2.45 3.33
N PHE A 380 26.35 -2.57 4.23
CA PHE A 380 25.03 -1.94 4.09
C PHE A 380 24.76 -0.96 5.23
N TYR A 381 24.03 0.09 4.92
CA TYR A 381 23.54 1.07 5.90
C TYR A 381 22.03 1.14 5.88
N ASP A 382 21.46 1.33 7.07
CA ASP A 382 20.02 1.54 7.21
C ASP A 382 19.66 2.91 6.62
N TYR A 383 18.67 2.91 5.74
CA TYR A 383 18.22 4.10 5.03
C TYR A 383 17.79 5.20 5.99
N GLU A 384 17.04 4.85 7.02
CA GLU A 384 16.58 5.78 8.07
C GLU A 384 17.75 6.38 8.85
N GLU A 385 18.82 5.62 9.09
CA GLU A 385 20.03 6.15 9.72
C GLU A 385 20.66 7.24 8.84
N LEU A 386 20.74 7.01 7.53
CA LEU A 386 21.28 7.97 6.56
C LEU A 386 20.41 9.24 6.47
N ILE A 387 19.09 9.10 6.47
CA ILE A 387 18.15 10.24 6.50
C ILE A 387 18.32 11.04 7.79
N ARG A 388 18.38 10.37 8.95
CA ARG A 388 18.62 11.03 10.25
C ARG A 388 19.97 11.75 10.28
N ARG A 389 21.03 11.13 9.74
CA ARG A 389 22.35 11.76 9.59
C ARG A 389 22.29 13.02 8.75
N ARG A 390 21.58 12.99 7.61
CA ARG A 390 21.34 14.16 6.76
C ARG A 390 20.64 15.27 7.56
N GLY A 391 19.57 14.97 8.29
CA GLY A 391 18.85 15.93 9.13
C GLY A 391 19.71 16.54 10.24
N LEU A 392 20.61 15.75 10.84
CA LEU A 392 21.58 16.19 11.84
C LEU A 392 22.86 16.82 11.25
N ASN A 393 22.88 17.11 9.94
CA ASN A 393 24.04 17.66 9.22
C ASN A 393 25.34 16.84 9.40
N LYS A 394 25.22 15.51 9.54
CA LYS A 394 26.35 14.58 9.52
C LYS A 394 26.68 14.23 8.07
N ALA A 395 27.78 14.79 7.56
CA ALA A 395 28.14 14.70 6.14
C ALA A 395 28.65 13.31 5.71
N THR A 396 29.27 12.55 6.63
CA THR A 396 29.87 11.25 6.32
C THR A 396 29.40 10.14 7.27
N ILE A 397 29.61 8.91 6.82
CA ILE A 397 29.49 7.68 7.60
C ILE A 397 30.69 6.79 7.29
N GLU A 398 31.31 6.22 8.31
CA GLU A 398 32.45 5.32 8.15
C GLU A 398 31.98 3.94 7.66
N CYS A 399 32.65 3.40 6.65
CA CYS A 399 32.45 2.04 6.20
C CYS A 399 33.12 1.03 7.13
N ARG A 400 32.35 0.13 7.73
CA ARG A 400 32.87 -0.93 8.61
C ARG A 400 33.80 -1.93 7.90
N ALA A 401 33.70 -2.05 6.57
CA ALA A 401 34.53 -2.95 5.79
C ALA A 401 35.87 -2.33 5.35
N SER A 402 35.90 -1.03 5.04
CA SER A 402 37.09 -0.35 4.48
C SER A 402 37.65 0.75 5.39
N PHE A 403 36.93 1.12 6.45
CA PHE A 403 37.18 2.26 7.33
C PHE A 403 37.23 3.60 6.59
N ALA A 404 36.69 3.66 5.36
CA ALA A 404 36.60 4.90 4.59
C ALA A 404 35.38 5.71 5.01
N ASP A 405 35.54 7.03 5.13
CA ASP A 405 34.44 7.98 5.25
C ASP A 405 33.69 8.11 3.92
N VAL A 406 32.41 7.75 3.91
CA VAL A 406 31.54 7.81 2.74
C VAL A 406 30.56 8.97 2.87
N PRO A 407 30.38 9.82 1.84
CA PRO A 407 29.41 10.91 1.91
C PRO A 407 27.97 10.39 2.00
N VAL A 408 27.23 10.84 3.03
CA VAL A 408 25.84 10.44 3.29
C VAL A 408 24.92 10.81 2.12
N ILE A 409 25.10 12.00 1.53
CA ILE A 409 24.31 12.44 0.38
C ILE A 409 24.57 11.53 -0.83
N ALA A 410 25.81 11.12 -1.08
CA ALA A 410 26.13 10.26 -2.21
C ALA A 410 25.51 8.85 -2.06
N LEU A 411 25.40 8.33 -0.83
CA LEU A 411 24.67 7.09 -0.56
C LEU A 411 23.17 7.24 -0.85
N LEU A 412 22.53 8.30 -0.35
CA LEU A 412 21.11 8.58 -0.57
C LEU A 412 20.78 8.87 -2.04
N GLU A 413 21.72 9.49 -2.75
CA GLU A 413 21.57 9.85 -4.16
C GLU A 413 22.04 8.75 -5.11
N GLY A 414 22.53 7.60 -4.66
CA GLY A 414 22.71 6.41 -5.49
C GLY A 414 23.65 6.48 -6.71
N PHE A 415 24.27 7.61 -7.04
CA PHE A 415 25.29 7.73 -8.11
C PHE A 415 26.26 8.90 -7.91
N GLN A 416 27.56 8.60 -7.99
CA GLN A 416 28.54 9.36 -8.79
C GLN A 416 29.06 8.39 -9.86
N ALA A 417 28.70 8.60 -11.13
CA ALA A 417 29.33 7.93 -12.27
C ALA A 417 30.26 8.92 -12.99
N ASP A 418 31.45 8.42 -13.35
CA ASP A 418 32.55 9.02 -14.12
C ASP A 418 33.47 10.07 -13.45
N LYS A 419 34.44 9.55 -12.68
CA LYS A 419 35.82 10.05 -12.73
C LYS A 419 36.53 9.35 -13.90
N ASP A 420 36.44 9.92 -15.11
CA ASP A 420 37.45 9.79 -16.19
C ASP A 420 36.95 10.45 -17.49
N LYS A 421 36.79 11.78 -17.47
CA LYS A 421 37.03 12.64 -18.63
C LYS A 421 37.76 13.90 -18.16
N ALA A 422 39.05 13.74 -17.87
CA ALA A 422 39.99 14.87 -17.85
C ALA A 422 40.16 15.39 -19.28
N GLY A 423 39.31 16.34 -19.66
CA GLY A 423 39.43 17.15 -20.85
C GLY A 423 38.70 18.45 -20.55
N GLY A 424 39.44 19.45 -20.08
CA GLY A 424 38.91 20.70 -19.57
C GLY A 424 37.91 21.35 -20.52
N LEU A 425 36.69 21.56 -20.01
CA LEU A 425 35.66 22.48 -20.48
C LEU A 425 35.01 23.10 -19.23
N PRO A 426 34.56 24.36 -19.31
CA PRO A 426 34.61 25.31 -18.21
C PRO A 426 33.65 24.96 -17.06
N GLU A 427 34.06 25.31 -15.84
CA GLU A 427 33.20 25.31 -14.66
C GLU A 427 31.85 25.97 -14.96
N VAL A 428 30.80 25.18 -15.12
CA VAL A 428 29.44 25.68 -14.91
C VAL A 428 29.20 25.60 -13.41
N LYS A 429 29.37 26.75 -12.74
CA LYS A 429 28.85 26.95 -11.38
C LYS A 429 27.35 26.66 -11.42
N ARG A 430 26.93 25.47 -10.94
CA ARG A 430 25.52 25.24 -10.60
C ARG A 430 25.25 26.04 -9.34
N GLU A 431 24.60 27.18 -9.50
CA GLU A 431 24.06 27.94 -8.38
C GLU A 431 23.02 27.09 -7.63
N LYS A 432 22.98 27.25 -6.30
CA LYS A 432 21.96 26.64 -5.42
C LYS A 432 20.56 26.92 -5.99
N PRO A 433 19.56 26.02 -5.83
CA PRO A 433 18.19 26.34 -6.25
C PRO A 433 17.75 27.62 -5.54
N THR A 434 17.56 28.68 -6.32
CA THR A 434 17.20 30.03 -5.87
C THR A 434 15.70 30.23 -5.72
N GLY A 435 14.90 29.19 -6.01
CA GLY A 435 13.44 29.22 -5.91
C GLY A 435 12.92 29.22 -4.48
N LYS A 436 11.77 29.86 -4.28
CA LYS A 436 11.09 29.91 -2.98
C LYS A 436 10.60 28.52 -2.58
N LYS A 437 10.90 28.08 -1.35
CA LYS A 437 10.40 26.80 -0.82
C LYS A 437 8.89 26.88 -0.60
N ALA A 438 8.13 25.97 -1.20
CA ALA A 438 6.68 25.91 -1.04
C ALA A 438 6.24 24.65 -0.28
N PHE A 439 5.49 24.85 0.80
CA PHE A 439 4.85 23.81 1.60
C PHE A 439 3.35 23.75 1.31
N PHE A 440 2.78 22.55 1.22
CA PHE A 440 1.35 22.34 0.97
C PHE A 440 0.69 21.64 2.16
N SER A 441 -0.18 22.37 2.86
CA SER A 441 -1.05 21.82 3.90
C SER A 441 -2.38 21.40 3.26
N TYR A 442 -2.75 20.12 3.36
CA TYR A 442 -3.94 19.57 2.71
C TYR A 442 -4.50 18.38 3.50
N SER A 443 -5.79 18.07 3.32
CA SER A 443 -6.34 16.80 3.82
C SER A 443 -5.99 15.66 2.87
N LYS A 444 -5.69 14.47 3.40
CA LYS A 444 -5.49 13.25 2.59
C LYS A 444 -6.67 12.96 1.64
N GLN A 445 -7.87 13.42 1.98
CA GLN A 445 -9.06 13.29 1.13
C GLN A 445 -9.08 14.24 -0.08
N ASP A 446 -8.22 15.25 -0.11
CA ASP A 446 -8.09 16.23 -1.19
C ASP A 446 -6.86 15.97 -2.08
N ARG A 447 -6.25 14.77 -2.01
CA ARG A 447 -5.02 14.42 -2.73
C ARG A 447 -5.15 14.61 -4.25
N GLU A 448 -6.33 14.36 -4.82
CA GLU A 448 -6.59 14.58 -6.25
C GLU A 448 -6.43 16.07 -6.63
N PHE A 449 -6.93 16.99 -5.80
CA PHE A 449 -6.78 18.44 -6.02
C PHE A 449 -5.32 18.86 -5.91
N LEU A 450 -4.57 18.30 -4.96
CA LEU A 450 -3.13 18.56 -4.84
C LEU A 450 -2.37 18.12 -6.10
N GLN A 451 -2.63 16.91 -6.62
CA GLN A 451 -1.97 16.42 -7.83
C GLN A 451 -2.28 17.30 -9.05
N GLN A 452 -3.53 17.73 -9.21
CA GLN A 452 -3.91 18.67 -10.28
C GLN A 452 -3.16 20.00 -10.13
N PHE A 453 -3.09 20.54 -8.91
CA PHE A 453 -2.39 21.79 -8.64
C PHE A 453 -0.88 21.70 -8.92
N LEU A 454 -0.22 20.63 -8.46
CA LEU A 454 1.19 20.38 -8.74
C LEU A 454 1.47 20.28 -10.25
N GLY A 455 0.58 19.62 -11.02
CA GLY A 455 0.68 19.57 -12.47
C GLY A 455 0.66 20.95 -13.13
N HIS A 456 -0.15 21.89 -12.61
CA HIS A 456 -0.20 23.26 -13.11
C HIS A 456 0.97 24.13 -12.63
N LEU A 457 1.65 23.75 -11.54
CA LEU A 457 2.83 24.46 -11.01
C LEU A 457 4.14 24.14 -11.74
N ILE A 458 4.16 23.14 -12.64
CA ILE A 458 5.37 22.68 -13.35
C ILE A 458 6.12 23.85 -14.00
N GLY A 459 5.42 24.79 -14.63
CA GLY A 459 6.06 25.95 -15.26
C GLY A 459 6.84 26.85 -14.30
N LEU A 460 6.34 27.03 -13.05
CA LEU A 460 7.04 27.78 -12.01
C LEU A 460 8.19 26.97 -11.37
N GLN A 461 8.06 25.65 -11.35
CA GLN A 461 9.09 24.74 -10.86
C GLN A 461 10.26 24.64 -11.83
N GLU A 462 10.00 24.39 -13.12
CA GLU A 462 11.02 24.34 -14.18
C GLU A 462 11.68 25.72 -14.38
N GLY A 463 10.91 26.80 -14.20
CA GLY A 463 11.42 28.17 -14.18
C GLY A 463 12.22 28.52 -12.92
N GLY A 464 12.39 27.60 -11.97
CA GLY A 464 13.16 27.79 -10.75
C GLY A 464 12.57 28.81 -9.77
N LYS A 465 11.30 29.21 -9.93
CA LYS A 465 10.63 30.22 -9.09
C LYS A 465 10.12 29.61 -7.78
N ILE A 466 9.69 28.34 -7.82
CA ILE A 466 9.18 27.60 -6.65
C ILE A 466 9.88 26.24 -6.57
N SER A 467 10.19 25.81 -5.35
CA SER A 467 10.59 24.43 -5.02
C SER A 467 9.49 23.79 -4.18
N PRO A 468 8.55 23.03 -4.78
CA PRO A 468 7.45 22.42 -4.04
C PRO A 468 7.92 21.22 -3.20
N TRP A 469 7.41 21.11 -1.98
CA TRP A 469 7.61 19.97 -1.08
C TRP A 469 6.26 19.35 -0.71
N GLU A 470 6.11 18.03 -0.86
CA GLU A 470 4.89 17.28 -0.54
C GLU A 470 5.15 16.26 0.60
N ASP A 471 4.15 16.03 1.47
CA ASP A 471 4.13 14.98 2.52
C ASP A 471 4.37 13.55 1.99
N GLN A 472 4.33 13.34 0.66
CA GLN A 472 4.76 12.09 0.01
C GLN A 472 6.30 11.89 0.05
N GLN A 473 7.08 12.86 0.53
CA GLN A 473 8.51 12.70 0.79
C GLN A 473 8.83 12.25 2.22
N ILE A 474 7.83 12.17 3.10
CA ILE A 474 7.98 11.60 4.44
C ILE A 474 7.84 10.09 4.33
N LEU A 475 8.89 9.38 4.75
CA LEU A 475 8.87 7.94 4.81
C LEU A 475 7.97 7.47 5.96
N PRO A 476 7.18 6.40 5.78
CA PRO A 476 6.56 5.71 6.90
C PRO A 476 7.66 5.24 7.87
N GLY A 477 7.61 5.68 9.13
CA GLY A 477 8.60 5.34 10.18
C GLY A 477 9.43 6.53 10.70
N GLY A 478 9.47 7.66 9.98
CA GLY A 478 9.96 8.92 10.54
C GLY A 478 8.99 9.47 11.59
N GLU A 479 9.47 10.21 12.59
CA GLU A 479 8.58 11.00 13.44
C GLU A 479 7.85 12.03 12.56
N TRP A 480 6.65 11.66 12.08
CA TRP A 480 5.79 12.41 11.15
C TRP A 480 5.60 13.87 11.58
N ASP A 481 5.68 14.11 12.88
CA ASP A 481 5.60 15.43 13.49
C ASP A 481 6.85 16.32 13.26
N GLU A 482 8.08 15.78 13.24
CA GLU A 482 9.29 16.61 13.16
C GLU A 482 9.61 17.05 11.73
N GLU A 483 9.44 16.19 10.72
CA GLU A 483 9.74 16.53 9.32
C GLU A 483 8.72 17.53 8.75
N ILE A 484 7.41 17.34 9.03
CA ILE A 484 6.37 18.32 8.70
C ILE A 484 6.66 19.66 9.36
N ARG A 485 7.05 19.66 10.64
CA ARG A 485 7.38 20.91 11.35
C ARG A 485 8.62 21.58 10.77
N ASN A 486 9.65 20.83 10.39
CA ASN A 486 10.88 21.37 9.81
C ASN A 486 10.62 21.99 8.43
N GLU A 487 9.84 21.34 7.57
CA GLU A 487 9.51 21.87 6.25
C GLU A 487 8.56 23.05 6.35
N LEU A 488 7.54 22.96 7.22
CA LEU A 488 6.70 24.10 7.57
C LEU A 488 7.49 25.26 8.19
N ALA A 489 8.61 25.00 8.89
CA ALA A 489 9.47 26.01 9.51
C ALA A 489 10.52 26.61 8.57
N THR A 490 10.82 25.97 7.43
CA THR A 490 11.75 26.51 6.42
C THR A 490 11.09 26.98 5.13
N ALA A 491 9.79 26.72 4.94
CA ALA A 491 9.04 27.18 3.78
C ALA A 491 9.00 28.72 3.67
N ASP A 492 9.15 29.24 2.45
CA ASP A 492 8.92 30.64 2.12
C ASP A 492 7.44 30.91 1.80
N ILE A 493 6.76 29.92 1.22
CA ILE A 493 5.36 29.99 0.80
C ILE A 493 4.64 28.77 1.39
N ILE A 494 3.47 29.00 1.99
CA ILE A 494 2.65 27.97 2.61
C ILE A 494 1.26 28.00 1.96
N PHE A 495 0.95 26.99 1.17
CA PHE A 495 -0.37 26.81 0.56
C PHE A 495 -1.29 26.04 1.51
N LEU A 496 -2.45 26.60 1.83
CA LEU A 496 -3.49 25.89 2.58
C LEU A 496 -4.56 25.44 1.59
N LEU A 497 -4.69 24.15 1.33
CA LEU A 497 -5.71 23.60 0.45
C LEU A 497 -7.01 23.37 1.21
N VAL A 498 -7.86 24.40 1.22
CA VAL A 498 -9.00 24.53 2.13
C VAL A 498 -10.25 23.81 1.61
N SER A 499 -10.73 22.86 2.40
CA SER A 499 -11.97 22.12 2.21
C SER A 499 -12.64 21.83 3.56
N SER A 500 -13.85 21.25 3.56
CA SER A 500 -14.45 20.74 4.81
C SER A 500 -13.59 19.68 5.49
N ASP A 501 -12.90 18.84 4.73
CA ASP A 501 -12.04 17.77 5.27
C ASP A 501 -10.72 18.31 5.81
N PHE A 502 -10.17 19.35 5.18
CA PHE A 502 -9.03 20.12 5.70
C PHE A 502 -9.34 20.72 7.07
N LEU A 503 -10.49 21.40 7.20
CA LEU A 503 -10.92 22.04 8.46
C LEU A 503 -11.24 21.02 9.58
N ASN A 504 -11.67 19.82 9.20
CA ASN A 504 -12.00 18.74 10.14
C ASN A 504 -10.77 17.96 10.64
N THR A 505 -9.60 18.14 10.00
CA THR A 505 -8.38 17.45 10.40
C THR A 505 -7.77 18.12 11.64
N LYS A 506 -7.75 17.40 12.78
CA LYS A 506 -7.31 17.93 14.08
C LYS A 506 -5.87 18.46 14.05
N TYR A 507 -4.95 17.70 13.46
CA TYR A 507 -3.53 18.05 13.38
C TYR A 507 -3.29 19.35 12.60
N ILE A 508 -3.86 19.46 11.39
CA ILE A 508 -3.84 20.68 10.57
C ILE A 508 -4.33 21.89 11.36
N ARG A 509 -5.45 21.76 12.07
CA ARG A 509 -6.05 22.86 12.84
C ARG A 509 -5.24 23.26 14.07
N GLU A 510 -4.71 22.29 14.80
CA GLU A 510 -4.08 22.54 16.11
C GLU A 510 -2.58 22.83 16.02
N VAL A 511 -1.93 22.41 14.93
CA VAL A 511 -0.47 22.50 14.71
C VAL A 511 -0.16 23.37 13.48
N GLU A 512 -0.48 22.89 12.28
CA GLU A 512 0.00 23.51 11.03
C GLU A 512 -0.55 24.94 10.83
N ILE A 513 -1.86 25.14 11.00
CA ILE A 513 -2.48 26.46 10.83
C ILE A 513 -1.91 27.47 11.84
N LYS A 514 -1.62 27.04 13.07
CA LYS A 514 -1.08 27.95 14.10
C LYS A 514 0.34 28.38 13.75
N GLU A 515 1.21 27.43 13.37
CA GLU A 515 2.59 27.74 13.01
C GLU A 515 2.67 28.51 11.69
N ALA A 516 1.89 28.12 10.69
CA ALA A 516 1.81 28.83 9.41
C ALA A 516 1.40 30.31 9.61
N MET A 517 0.38 30.56 10.43
CA MET A 517 -0.08 31.93 10.71
C MET A 517 0.92 32.72 11.55
N LYS A 518 1.60 32.09 12.50
CA LYS A 518 2.68 32.73 13.27
C LYS A 518 3.82 33.17 12.34
N ARG A 519 4.27 32.31 11.43
CA ARG A 519 5.29 32.65 10.44
C ARG A 519 4.81 33.72 9.45
N HIS A 520 3.53 33.69 9.09
CA HIS A 520 2.93 34.73 8.27
C HIS A 520 2.91 36.10 8.93
N ASP A 521 2.44 36.16 10.17
CA ASP A 521 2.32 37.39 10.93
C ASP A 521 3.71 37.97 11.29
N ASN A 522 4.74 37.11 11.43
CA ASN A 522 6.14 37.52 11.60
C ASN A 522 6.85 37.92 10.31
N GLY A 523 6.25 37.66 9.14
CA GLY A 523 6.87 37.92 7.83
C GLY A 523 7.87 36.86 7.35
N ASP A 524 8.03 35.75 8.09
CA ASP A 524 8.95 34.65 7.79
C ASP A 524 8.49 33.76 6.63
N ALA A 525 7.18 33.72 6.36
CA ALA A 525 6.59 32.96 5.25
C ALA A 525 5.30 33.64 4.76
N ARG A 526 4.89 33.36 3.52
CA ARG A 526 3.59 33.82 3.00
C ARG A 526 2.58 32.69 2.98
N VAL A 527 1.49 32.85 3.72
CA VAL A 527 0.38 31.90 3.71
C VAL A 527 -0.61 32.30 2.61
N ILE A 528 -0.98 31.34 1.76
CA ILE A 528 -1.93 31.52 0.66
C ILE A 528 -3.02 30.45 0.78
N PRO A 529 -4.24 30.83 1.22
CA PRO A 529 -5.38 29.91 1.20
C PRO A 529 -5.85 29.65 -0.23
N ILE A 530 -5.96 28.39 -0.63
CA ILE A 530 -6.56 27.95 -1.89
C ILE A 530 -7.85 27.20 -1.56
N ILE A 531 -8.99 27.74 -1.95
CA ILE A 531 -10.30 27.20 -1.60
C ILE A 531 -10.64 26.08 -2.59
N LEU A 532 -10.59 24.84 -2.15
CA LEU A 532 -10.90 23.68 -2.99
C LEU A 532 -12.41 23.45 -3.09
N ARG A 533 -13.09 23.46 -1.95
CA ARG A 533 -14.53 23.18 -1.82
C ARG A 533 -15.21 24.20 -0.92
N SER A 534 -16.51 24.43 -1.15
CA SER A 534 -17.31 25.34 -0.34
C SER A 534 -17.30 24.92 1.13
N CYS A 535 -16.83 25.81 2.00
CA CYS A 535 -16.73 25.58 3.45
C CYS A 535 -16.66 26.92 4.20
N ASN A 536 -16.98 26.91 5.50
CA ASN A 536 -16.95 28.12 6.34
C ASN A 536 -15.54 28.42 6.87
N TRP A 537 -14.63 28.80 5.98
CA TRP A 537 -13.22 29.04 6.32
C TRP A 537 -12.95 30.46 6.85
N LYS A 538 -13.87 31.41 6.64
CA LYS A 538 -13.70 32.81 7.09
C LYS A 538 -13.62 32.97 8.61
N GLY A 539 -14.11 32.00 9.38
CA GLY A 539 -13.96 31.96 10.84
C GLY A 539 -12.62 31.43 11.34
N MET A 540 -11.71 31.01 10.44
CA MET A 540 -10.41 30.44 10.80
C MET A 540 -9.33 31.53 10.96
N PRO A 541 -8.19 31.25 11.64
CA PRO A 541 -7.10 32.22 11.82
C PRO A 541 -6.56 32.86 10.52
N PHE A 542 -6.58 32.12 9.42
CA PHE A 542 -6.20 32.59 8.08
C PHE A 542 -7.35 33.24 7.29
N GLY A 543 -8.56 33.32 7.86
CA GLY A 543 -9.77 33.88 7.21
C GLY A 543 -9.65 35.37 6.85
N LYS A 544 -8.72 36.08 7.51
CA LYS A 544 -8.32 37.46 7.22
C LYS A 544 -7.53 37.61 5.90
N LEU A 545 -6.99 36.52 5.36
CA LEU A 545 -6.20 36.50 4.12
C LEU A 545 -7.10 36.40 2.90
N ASN A 546 -6.64 36.95 1.78
CA ASN A 546 -7.28 36.76 0.48
C ASN A 546 -7.00 35.34 0.00
N GLY A 547 -8.08 34.59 -0.27
CA GLY A 547 -8.00 33.25 -0.82
C GLY A 547 -7.96 33.26 -2.34
N LEU A 548 -7.37 32.21 -2.92
CA LEU A 548 -7.42 31.88 -4.34
C LEU A 548 -8.39 30.69 -4.57
N PRO A 549 -9.00 30.53 -5.76
CA PRO A 549 -9.23 31.53 -6.82
C PRO A 549 -9.81 32.86 -6.30
N ARG A 550 -9.79 33.93 -7.11
CA ARG A 550 -10.19 35.28 -6.65
C ARG A 550 -11.57 35.26 -5.96
N ASN A 551 -11.74 36.09 -4.94
CA ASN A 551 -12.92 36.13 -4.06
C ASN A 551 -13.15 34.85 -3.21
N GLY A 552 -12.24 33.88 -3.24
CA GLY A 552 -12.38 32.62 -2.52
C GLY A 552 -13.43 31.69 -3.12
N GLU A 553 -13.68 31.80 -4.43
CA GLU A 553 -14.53 30.86 -5.15
C GLU A 553 -13.90 29.46 -5.15
N PRO A 554 -14.61 28.40 -4.75
CA PRO A 554 -14.03 27.06 -4.68
C PRO A 554 -13.59 26.53 -6.05
N VAL A 555 -12.41 25.94 -6.17
CA VAL A 555 -11.95 25.26 -7.39
C VAL A 555 -12.97 24.24 -7.90
N ALA A 556 -13.63 23.52 -6.99
CA ALA A 556 -14.65 22.52 -7.33
C ALA A 556 -15.94 23.10 -7.93
N SER A 557 -16.21 24.41 -7.83
CA SER A 557 -17.41 25.03 -8.44
C SER A 557 -17.20 25.48 -9.88
N PHE A 558 -15.97 25.47 -10.39
CA PHE A 558 -15.70 25.84 -11.78
C PHE A 558 -16.19 24.74 -12.73
N PRO A 559 -16.86 25.09 -13.86
CA PRO A 559 -17.21 24.13 -14.91
C PRO A 559 -15.99 23.43 -15.50
N ASP A 560 -14.88 24.16 -15.62
CA ASP A 560 -13.57 23.67 -16.03
C ASP A 560 -12.55 23.95 -14.91
N ARG A 561 -12.02 22.88 -14.31
CA ARG A 561 -11.08 22.98 -13.19
C ARG A 561 -9.68 23.41 -13.65
N ASP A 562 -9.28 23.12 -14.88
CA ASP A 562 -7.97 23.52 -15.40
C ASP A 562 -7.92 25.04 -15.58
N GLN A 563 -9.06 25.66 -15.91
CA GLN A 563 -9.20 27.12 -15.90
C GLN A 563 -8.98 27.70 -14.50
N ALA A 564 -9.57 27.10 -13.47
CA ALA A 564 -9.40 27.53 -12.08
C ALA A 564 -7.93 27.42 -11.64
N TRP A 565 -7.28 26.29 -11.94
CA TRP A 565 -5.87 26.09 -11.61
C TRP A 565 -4.94 27.04 -12.35
N THR A 566 -5.23 27.31 -13.63
CA THR A 566 -4.49 28.29 -14.42
C THR A 566 -4.61 29.71 -13.81
N GLU A 567 -5.78 30.09 -13.31
CA GLU A 567 -5.96 31.36 -12.60
C GLU A 567 -5.13 31.41 -11.31
N VAL A 568 -5.21 30.34 -10.49
CA VAL A 568 -4.45 30.23 -9.24
C VAL A 568 -2.94 30.35 -9.50
N VAL A 569 -2.40 29.68 -10.52
CA VAL A 569 -0.96 29.72 -10.83
C VAL A 569 -0.53 31.10 -11.33
N LYS A 570 -1.32 31.77 -12.17
CA LYS A 570 -1.02 33.14 -12.63
C LYS A 570 -0.93 34.14 -11.47
N GLU A 571 -1.84 34.01 -10.50
CA GLU A 571 -1.82 34.85 -9.30
C GLU A 571 -0.60 34.54 -8.42
N ILE A 572 -0.24 33.28 -8.27
CA ILE A 572 0.98 32.88 -7.55
C ILE A 572 2.23 33.42 -8.24
N GLU A 573 2.31 33.34 -9.56
CA GLU A 573 3.42 33.88 -10.34
C GLU A 573 3.57 35.39 -10.14
N ALA A 574 2.48 36.15 -10.26
CA ALA A 574 2.47 37.58 -10.01
C ALA A 574 2.90 37.93 -8.56
N LEU A 575 2.46 37.14 -7.58
CA LEU A 575 2.83 37.30 -6.17
C LEU A 575 4.32 37.05 -5.91
N ILE A 576 4.96 36.15 -6.67
CA ILE A 576 6.39 35.87 -6.57
C ILE A 576 7.20 36.96 -7.26
N GLU A 577 6.75 37.45 -8.42
CA GLU A 577 7.46 38.48 -9.19
C GLU A 577 7.44 39.87 -8.54
N LEU A 578 6.36 40.23 -7.85
CA LEU A 578 6.25 41.51 -7.12
C LEU A 578 7.34 41.71 -6.05
N LYS A 579 7.93 40.62 -5.53
CA LYS A 579 9.00 40.65 -4.51
C LYS A 579 10.42 40.58 -5.07
N SER A 580 10.60 40.31 -6.36
CA SER A 580 11.94 40.33 -6.98
C SER A 580 12.43 41.75 -7.28
N ASN A 581 11.55 42.76 -7.13
CA ASN A 581 11.80 44.18 -7.42
C ASN A 581 11.82 45.09 -6.17
N GLU A 582 11.72 44.53 -4.96
CA GLU A 582 11.95 45.19 -3.65
C GLU A 582 13.23 44.65 -3.02
#